data_AF-A0A920RZ73-F1
#
_entry.id   AF-A0A920RZ73-F1
#
_cell.length_a   1.000
_cell.length_b   1.000
_cell.length_c   1.000
_cell.angle_alpha   90.00
_cell.angle_beta   90.00
_cell.angle_gamma   90.00
#
_symmetry.space_group_name_H-M   'P 1'
#
loop_
_entity.id
_entity.type
_entity.pdbx_description
1 polymer ?
#
loop_
_entity_poly.entity_id
_entity_poly.type
_entity_poly.pdbx_seq_one_letter_code
_entity_poly.pdbx_strand_id
1 'polypeptide(L)' 'MWNFFLKKNKITYFKGVGSFKSTNKISILDSKKVENIIETEKTIISTGSEPLPLPKVDFDEKKKFFHRLGHYL' A
#
# COMPACT_ATOMS: atom_id res chain seq x y z
N MET A 1 17.74 2.82 2.28
CA MET A 1 17.88 2.09 3.56
C MET A 1 17.23 0.70 3.52
N TRP A 2 15.92 0.54 3.25
CA TRP A 2 15.26 -0.78 3.26
C TRP A 2 15.81 -1.81 2.25
N ASN A 3 16.20 -1.38 1.05
CA ASN A 3 16.78 -2.26 0.02
C ASN A 3 18.00 -3.07 0.51
N PHE A 4 18.76 -2.54 1.47
CA PHE A 4 19.90 -3.26 2.08
C PHE A 4 19.44 -4.52 2.81
N PHE A 5 18.37 -4.43 3.60
CA PHE A 5 17.85 -5.56 4.36
C PHE A 5 17.27 -6.65 3.47
N LEU A 6 16.55 -6.28 2.40
CA LEU A 6 16.01 -7.26 1.47
C LEU A 6 17.11 -8.08 0.79
N LYS A 7 18.11 -7.39 0.23
CA LYS A 7 19.24 -8.04 -0.43
C LYS A 7 20.02 -8.94 0.53
N LYS A 8 20.29 -8.45 1.74
CA LYS A 8 20.99 -9.22 2.79
C LYS A 8 20.25 -10.51 3.15
N ASN A 9 18.92 -10.49 3.18
CA ASN A 9 18.08 -11.64 3.50
C ASN A 9 17.62 -12.44 2.26
N LYS A 10 18.16 -12.16 1.06
CA LYS A 10 17.80 -12.84 -0.19
C LYS A 10 16.30 -12.74 -0.53
N ILE A 11 15.66 -11.63 -0.17
CA ILE A 11 14.25 -11.38 -0.47
C ILE A 11 14.14 -10.73 -1.85
N THR A 12 13.34 -11.34 -2.74
CA THR A 12 13.01 -10.77 -4.04
C THR A 12 11.91 -9.73 -3.90
N TYR A 13 12.12 -8.55 -4.49
CA TYR A 13 11.15 -7.46 -4.45
C TYR A 13 10.48 -7.28 -5.81
N PHE A 14 9.15 -7.32 -5.81
CA PHE A 14 8.33 -7.01 -6.97
C PHE A 14 7.62 -5.67 -6.74
N LYS A 15 7.75 -4.73 -7.68
CA LYS A 15 7.10 -3.42 -7.59
C LYS A 15 5.83 -3.43 -8.43
N GLY A 16 4.67 -3.24 -7.79
CA GLY A 16 3.38 -3.19 -8.47
C GLY A 16 2.22 -3.40 -7.51
N VAL A 17 1.01 -3.43 -8.05
CA VAL A 17 -0.20 -3.79 -7.30
C VAL A 17 -0.39 -5.30 -7.37
N GLY A 18 -0.45 -5.94 -6.21
CA GLY A 18 -0.68 -7.38 -6.08
C GLY A 18 -2.17 -7.71 -5.98
N SER A 19 -2.62 -8.70 -6.75
CA SER A 19 -3.99 -9.22 -6.68
C SER A 19 -4.00 -10.75 -6.74
N PHE A 20 -4.89 -11.39 -5.99
CA PHE A 20 -5.08 -12.84 -6.08
C PHE A 20 -5.78 -13.20 -7.40
N LYS A 21 -5.15 -14.07 -8.20
CA LYS A 21 -5.79 -14.74 -9.35
C LYS A 21 -6.37 -16.10 -8.93
N SER A 22 -5.73 -16.73 -7.97
CA SER A 22 -6.20 -17.92 -7.25
C SER A 22 -5.50 -18.00 -5.90
N THR A 23 -5.80 -19.01 -5.09
CA THR A 23 -5.19 -19.24 -3.76
C THR A 23 -3.66 -19.21 -3.77
N ASN A 24 -3.03 -19.67 -4.86
CA ASN A 24 -1.58 -19.83 -4.98
C ASN A 24 -0.96 -18.96 -6.08
N LYS A 25 -1.75 -18.09 -6.72
CA LYS A 25 -1.28 -17.23 -7.83
C LYS A 25 -1.57 -15.78 -7.54
N ILE A 26 -0.52 -14.96 -7.56
CA ILE A 26 -0.60 -13.52 -7.38
C ILE A 26 -0.19 -12.85 -8.68
N SER A 27 -1.05 -11.99 -9.23
CA SER A 27 -0.70 -11.08 -10.31
C SER A 27 -0.10 -9.80 -9.74
N ILE A 28 0.97 -9.31 -10.35
CA ILE A 28 1.62 -8.06 -10.02
C ILE A 28 1.51 -7.16 -11.26
N LEU A 29 0.71 -6.10 -11.14
CA LEU A 29 0.56 -5.09 -12.18
C LEU A 29 1.56 -3.96 -11.94
N ASP A 30 2.50 -3.75 -12.87
CA ASP A 30 3.50 -2.70 -12.76
C ASP A 30 2.95 -1.31 -13.18
N SER A 31 3.78 -0.28 -13.03
CA SER A 31 3.42 1.09 -13.43
C SER A 31 3.22 1.27 -14.94
N LYS A 32 3.71 0.34 -15.76
CA LYS A 32 3.55 0.32 -17.21
C LYS A 32 2.34 -0.54 -17.65
N LYS A 33 1.53 -1.02 -16.70
CA LYS A 33 0.40 -1.93 -16.91
C LYS A 33 0.81 -3.30 -17.49
N VAL A 34 2.04 -3.72 -17.26
CA VAL A 34 2.50 -5.07 -17.56
C VAL A 34 2.21 -5.98 -16.37
N GLU A 35 1.56 -7.11 -16.63
CA GLU A 35 1.19 -8.09 -15.61
C GLU A 35 2.22 -9.21 -15.53
N ASN A 36 2.72 -9.48 -14.32
CA ASN A 36 3.56 -10.63 -14.02
C ASN A 36 2.84 -11.54 -13.03
N ILE A 37 2.86 -12.86 -13.25
CA ILE A 37 2.22 -13.82 -12.37
C ILE A 37 3.31 -14.56 -11.59
N ILE A 38 3.15 -14.63 -10.27
CA ILE A 38 3.99 -15.45 -9.39
C ILE A 38 3.15 -16.54 -8.75
N GLU A 39 3.79 -17.69 -8.52
CA GLU A 39 3.22 -18.81 -7.79
C GLU A 39 3.83 -18.87 -6.38
N THR A 40 3.02 -19.18 -5.38
CA THR A 40 3.45 -19.32 -3.99
C THR A 40 2.63 -20.38 -3.26
N GLU A 41 3.27 -21.07 -2.32
CA GLU A 41 2.59 -22.03 -1.43
C GLU A 41 1.81 -21.33 -0.33
N LYS A 42 2.34 -20.20 0.18
CA LYS A 42 1.77 -19.45 1.32
C LYS A 42 1.81 -17.96 1.05
N THR A 43 0.86 -17.23 1.63
CA THR A 43 0.76 -15.77 1.48
C THR A 43 0.48 -15.11 2.82
N ILE A 44 1.22 -14.03 3.11
CA ILE A 44 0.98 -13.14 4.24
C ILE A 44 0.48 -11.82 3.67
N ILE A 45 -0.69 -11.35 4.12
CA ILE A 45 -1.30 -10.09 3.68
C ILE A 45 -0.94 -9.00 4.69
N SER A 46 -0.26 -7.96 4.21
CA SER A 46 0.24 -6.83 5.01
C SER A 46 0.03 -5.49 4.33
N THR A 47 -1.14 -5.30 3.69
CA THR A 47 -1.50 -4.10 2.89
C THR A 47 -1.73 -2.83 3.71
N GLY A 48 -1.76 -2.92 5.04
CA GLY A 48 -2.08 -1.79 5.92
C GLY A 48 -3.56 -1.42 5.89
N SER A 49 -3.88 -0.19 6.30
CA SER A 49 -5.24 0.36 6.38
C SER A 49 -5.28 1.77 5.81
N GLU A 50 -6.45 2.19 5.33
CA GLU A 50 -6.72 3.57 4.92
C GLU A 50 -7.51 4.31 6.02
N PRO A 51 -7.33 5.64 6.18
CA PRO A 51 -8.11 6.43 7.12
C PRO A 51 -9.57 6.52 6.67
N LEU A 52 -10.50 6.52 7.64
CA LEU A 52 -11.92 6.70 7.35
C LEU A 52 -12.20 8.17 6.98
N PRO A 53 -12.72 8.48 5.78
CA PRO A 53 -13.07 9.84 5.41
C PRO A 53 -14.28 10.34 6.20
N LEU A 54 -14.28 11.62 6.57
CA LEU A 54 -15.42 12.25 7.24
C LEU A 54 -16.52 12.58 6.21
N PRO A 55 -17.80 12.29 6.49
CA PRO A 55 -18.90 12.67 5.60
C PRO A 55 -18.92 14.18 5.35
N LYS A 56 -19.03 14.58 4.07
CA LYS A 56 -19.11 15.99 3.61
C LYS A 56 -17.85 16.85 3.85
N VAL A 57 -16.70 16.23 4.13
CA VAL A 57 -15.41 16.92 4.18
C VAL A 57 -14.51 16.31 3.11
N ASP A 58 -14.22 17.10 2.07
CA ASP A 58 -13.24 16.71 1.07
C ASP A 58 -11.83 16.79 1.70
N PHE A 59 -11.13 15.65 1.70
CA PHE A 59 -9.77 15.57 2.23
C PHE A 59 -8.79 16.10 1.19
N ASP A 60 -8.60 17.42 1.21
CA ASP A 60 -7.47 18.09 0.60
C ASP A 60 -6.23 17.74 1.45
N GLU A 61 -5.32 16.90 0.94
CA GLU A 61 -4.05 16.61 1.61
C GLU A 61 -3.12 17.84 1.74
N LYS A 62 -3.60 19.05 1.42
CA LYS A 62 -2.80 20.27 1.34
C LYS A 62 -2.91 21.19 2.55
N LYS A 63 -3.83 21.03 3.52
CA LYS A 63 -3.78 21.88 4.73
C LYS A 63 -4.39 21.30 6.02
N LYS A 64 -3.60 21.40 7.09
CA LYS A 64 -3.86 21.04 8.50
C LYS A 64 -5.25 21.48 8.95
N PHE A 65 -6.14 20.51 9.13
CA PHE A 65 -7.46 20.66 9.77
C PHE A 65 -7.38 21.15 11.24
N PHE A 66 -6.17 21.27 11.81
CA PHE A 66 -5.92 21.44 13.25
C PHE A 66 -5.83 22.89 13.77
N HIS A 67 -5.95 23.93 12.94
CA HIS A 67 -5.72 25.32 13.41
C HIS A 67 -6.97 26.06 13.92
N ARG A 68 -8.18 25.50 13.84
CA ARG A 68 -9.44 26.26 14.09
C ARG A 68 -10.25 25.80 15.31
N LEU A 69 -9.59 25.36 16.37
CA LEU A 69 -10.25 25.06 17.67
C LEU A 69 -9.62 25.78 18.88
N GLY A 70 -8.75 26.78 18.66
CA GLY A 70 -8.09 27.54 19.74
C GLY A 70 -8.78 28.85 20.17
N HIS A 71 -10.02 29.12 19.76
CA HIS A 71 -10.70 30.40 20.03
C HIS A 71 -11.89 30.32 21.01
N TYR A 72 -12.02 29.21 21.75
CA TYR A 72 -12.99 29.06 22.84
C TYR A 72 -12.36 28.37 24.05
N LEU A 73 -11.35 29.01 24.63
CA LEU A 73 -10.96 28.90 26.04
C LEU A 73 -10.40 30.25 26.49
#